data_AF-A0A5C6RI00-F1
#
_entry.id   AF-A0A5C6RI00-F1
#
_cell.length_a   1.000
_cell.length_b   1.000
_cell.length_c   1.000
_cell.angle_alpha   90.00
_cell.angle_beta   90.00
_cell.angle_gamma   90.00
#
_symmetry.space_group_name_H-M   'P 1'
#
loop_
_entity.id
_entity.type
_entity.pdbx_description
1 polymer ?
#
loop_
_entity_poly.entity_id
_entity_poly.type
_entity_poly.pdbx_seq_one_letter_code
_entity_poly.pdbx_strand_id
1 'polypeptide(L)'
;MKKLWHLFSLILLTSIAAYGQADAFYTVQVGTFIDAKPEDFTGLREVGFVHAAELGSNLVEVYVGGFDNREAAEAMADQARQKGYANAFVQERPIDPNTPAAIIQFATRQVDRPIQWENLAAAGPLFGILNGNLIKVATGPFTSEEAAKRALPAIRGLGYRDAFVKTVSSSSLLPLTSFETGVKKPLIPIAMEEETTAKSVDERPQGYGSTTGGRLPNGNEPQPTGMLRPASAEAYLEATPEPQETVVPNIPSTYDYAAGKSVPQTGFAAEAAMDLPAIDGSVKRTSVLELQKILKSAKAYTGSLDGYYGPGTAAGYEKYVAGSRTLQRYQVLAEYAPLPGQEGAAGQLQEAVNEMGYNTAAAARLDQFADDPLAKAYQAYQLFLNFGPGQEVNQLLNTAIQGAFNGKRLSGLPFDPTSTYAYQDMGQVILHLHYVHAAPATEEAAPCWLMARHPQETGAAYEALAPQVGKALRLEGCGQFDSWPEARVLVSIAADLNDTQAFNASRLQQAATERARLYLAPQALNEEEQKGVEKWHQNLINGLNSWSVRDPLNERLSAAFKAMYFQTQVRLEDYFMDKGFDRKKAQGLALATLHTLVAYHMERFV
;
A
#
# COMPACT_ATOMS: atom_id res chain seq x y z
N MET A 1 -47.90 60.03 13.99
CA MET A 1 -46.45 59.68 13.92
C MET A 1 -46.29 58.18 13.60
N LYS A 2 -46.80 57.78 12.44
CA LYS A 2 -46.79 56.42 11.89
C LYS A 2 -46.56 56.60 10.40
N LYS A 3 -45.35 56.35 9.88
CA LYS A 3 -45.03 56.15 8.44
C LYS A 3 -43.54 56.06 8.10
N LEU A 4 -42.68 55.63 9.03
CA LEU A 4 -41.24 55.48 8.72
C LEU A 4 -40.63 54.17 9.27
N TRP A 5 -41.41 53.07 9.27
CA TRP A 5 -40.91 51.78 9.78
C TRP A 5 -41.17 50.58 8.87
N HIS A 6 -41.69 50.79 7.65
CA HIS A 6 -41.98 49.70 6.70
C HIS A 6 -41.07 49.66 5.47
N LEU A 7 -40.00 50.47 5.41
CA LEU A 7 -39.04 50.43 4.31
C LEU A 7 -37.70 49.76 4.65
N PHE A 8 -37.54 49.20 5.85
CA PHE A 8 -36.30 48.52 6.27
C PHE A 8 -36.46 46.99 6.45
N SER A 9 -37.62 46.41 6.13
CA SER A 9 -37.88 44.96 6.20
C SER A 9 -38.02 44.28 4.83
N LEU A 10 -37.62 44.93 3.73
CA LEU A 10 -37.70 44.38 2.37
C LEU A 10 -36.35 44.43 1.61
N ILE A 11 -35.23 44.35 2.33
CA ILE A 11 -33.89 44.09 1.77
C ILE A 11 -33.18 43.07 2.68
N LEU A 12 -33.81 41.91 2.86
CA LEU A 12 -33.22 40.81 3.62
C LEU A 12 -33.69 39.46 3.06
N LEU A 13 -33.68 39.27 1.73
CA LEU A 13 -34.06 37.99 1.13
C LEU A 13 -33.67 37.85 -0.36
N THR A 14 -32.41 38.11 -0.72
CA THR A 14 -31.81 37.58 -1.96
C THR A 14 -30.29 37.48 -1.82
N SER A 15 -29.83 36.68 -0.85
CA SER A 15 -28.52 36.04 -0.95
C SER A 15 -28.79 34.60 -1.38
N ILE A 16 -29.15 34.42 -2.65
CA ILE A 16 -29.00 33.12 -3.28
C ILE A 16 -27.49 32.90 -3.28
N ALA A 17 -27.01 32.07 -2.36
CA ALA A 17 -25.71 31.46 -2.51
C ALA A 17 -25.76 30.79 -3.88
N ALA A 18 -25.02 31.34 -4.84
CA ALA A 18 -24.56 30.57 -5.97
C ALA A 18 -23.71 29.46 -5.35
N TYR A 19 -24.36 28.32 -5.04
CA TYR A 19 -23.65 27.08 -4.91
C TYR A 19 -22.92 26.94 -6.24
N GLY A 20 -21.60 27.14 -6.21
CA GLY A 20 -20.77 26.75 -7.33
C GLY A 20 -21.10 25.29 -7.58
N GLN A 21 -21.77 25.01 -8.70
CA GLN A 21 -21.81 23.64 -9.18
C GLN A 21 -20.35 23.25 -9.34
N ALA A 22 -19.92 22.24 -8.61
CA ALA A 22 -18.62 21.65 -8.87
C ALA A 22 -18.63 21.28 -10.36
N ASP A 23 -17.66 21.78 -11.12
CA ASP A 23 -17.54 21.41 -12.52
C ASP A 23 -17.39 19.88 -12.56
N ALA A 24 -18.31 19.21 -13.24
CA ALA A 24 -18.28 17.77 -13.43
C ALA A 24 -18.07 17.51 -14.92
N PHE A 25 -17.24 16.52 -15.26
CA PHE A 25 -17.17 16.03 -16.62
C PHE A 25 -17.83 14.66 -16.72
N TYR A 26 -18.52 14.42 -17.82
CA TYR A 26 -19.24 13.19 -18.06
C TYR A 26 -18.49 12.38 -19.12
N THR A 27 -18.36 11.07 -18.90
CA THR A 27 -17.82 10.11 -19.87
C THR A 27 -18.79 8.94 -19.98
N VAL A 28 -18.70 8.15 -21.05
CA VAL A 28 -19.48 6.93 -21.18
C VAL A 28 -18.58 5.75 -20.92
N GLN A 29 -18.87 4.99 -19.87
CA GLN A 29 -18.19 3.72 -19.62
C GLN A 29 -18.79 2.66 -20.53
N VAL A 30 -17.96 2.07 -21.37
CA VAL A 30 -18.33 1.05 -22.35
C VAL A 30 -18.33 -0.34 -21.71
N GLY A 31 -17.37 -0.57 -20.81
CA GLY A 31 -17.20 -1.82 -20.09
C GLY A 31 -15.75 -2.02 -19.66
N THR A 32 -15.51 -3.16 -19.03
CA THR A 32 -14.17 -3.56 -18.60
C THR A 32 -13.77 -4.81 -19.38
N PHE A 33 -12.58 -4.79 -19.95
CA PHE A 33 -12.14 -5.75 -20.95
C PHE A 33 -10.74 -6.26 -20.63
N ILE A 34 -10.50 -7.56 -20.84
CA ILE A 34 -9.19 -8.19 -20.69
C ILE A 34 -8.48 -8.15 -22.04
N ASP A 35 -7.20 -7.79 -22.05
CA ASP A 35 -6.35 -7.66 -23.24
C ASP A 35 -6.98 -6.78 -24.32
N ALA A 36 -7.81 -5.81 -23.91
CA ALA A 36 -8.60 -5.02 -24.86
C ALA A 36 -7.67 -4.20 -25.73
N LYS A 37 -7.89 -4.32 -27.03
CA LYS A 37 -7.09 -3.62 -28.01
C LYS A 37 -7.83 -2.44 -28.60
N PRO A 38 -7.10 -1.38 -28.98
CA PRO A 38 -7.60 -0.28 -29.79
C PRO A 38 -8.56 -0.69 -30.92
N GLU A 39 -8.27 -1.81 -31.58
CA GLU A 39 -9.00 -2.32 -32.74
C GLU A 39 -10.38 -2.92 -32.38
N ASP A 40 -10.56 -3.38 -31.14
CA ASP A 40 -11.81 -3.99 -30.65
C ASP A 40 -12.94 -2.95 -30.50
N PHE A 41 -12.59 -1.65 -30.56
CA PHE A 41 -13.49 -0.52 -30.39
C PHE A 41 -13.59 0.38 -31.63
N THR A 42 -13.22 -0.13 -32.81
CA THR A 42 -13.31 0.61 -34.08
C THR A 42 -14.69 1.21 -34.32
N GLY A 43 -15.77 0.50 -33.97
CA GLY A 43 -17.13 1.00 -34.08
C GLY A 43 -17.40 2.27 -33.25
N LEU A 44 -16.77 2.40 -32.08
CA LEU A 44 -16.92 3.58 -31.20
C LEU A 44 -16.02 4.74 -31.61
N ARG A 45 -14.87 4.45 -32.24
CA ARG A 45 -13.94 5.49 -32.73
C ARG A 45 -14.55 6.39 -33.80
N GLU A 46 -15.57 5.92 -34.51
CA GLU A 46 -16.32 6.73 -35.48
C GLU A 46 -17.20 7.80 -34.83
N VAL A 47 -17.55 7.63 -33.55
CA VAL A 47 -18.54 8.48 -32.85
C VAL A 47 -17.94 9.22 -31.66
N GLY A 48 -16.82 8.76 -31.10
CA GLY A 48 -16.14 9.46 -30.01
C GLY A 48 -14.72 8.96 -29.77
N PHE A 49 -13.99 9.71 -28.93
CA PHE A 49 -12.65 9.31 -28.52
C PHE A 49 -12.71 8.13 -27.56
N VAL A 50 -12.15 6.99 -27.97
CA VAL A 50 -12.05 5.81 -27.10
C VAL A 50 -10.78 5.91 -26.28
N HIS A 51 -10.90 5.81 -24.97
CA HIS A 51 -9.79 5.84 -24.02
C HIS A 51 -9.96 4.78 -22.95
N ALA A 52 -8.86 4.41 -22.30
CA ALA A 52 -8.82 3.38 -21.30
C ALA A 52 -8.16 3.85 -20.00
N ALA A 53 -8.63 3.31 -18.88
CA ALA A 53 -7.90 3.31 -17.63
C ALA A 53 -7.39 1.88 -17.36
N GLU A 54 -6.09 1.73 -17.16
CA GLU A 54 -5.49 0.45 -16.77
C GLU A 54 -5.89 0.13 -15.32
N LEU A 55 -6.46 -1.05 -15.10
CA LEU A 55 -6.82 -1.55 -13.77
C LEU A 55 -5.81 -2.60 -13.24
N GLY A 56 -4.75 -2.91 -14.02
CA GLY A 56 -3.78 -3.97 -13.73
C GLY A 56 -4.03 -5.27 -14.50
N SER A 57 -3.02 -6.15 -14.60
CA SER A 57 -3.12 -7.50 -15.21
C SER A 57 -3.83 -7.58 -16.57
N ASN A 58 -3.50 -6.65 -17.48
CA ASN A 58 -4.10 -6.48 -18.82
C ASN A 58 -5.61 -6.16 -18.84
N LEU A 59 -6.20 -5.84 -17.69
CA LEU A 59 -7.57 -5.36 -17.58
C LEU A 59 -7.60 -3.85 -17.82
N VAL A 60 -8.45 -3.45 -18.76
CA VAL A 60 -8.66 -2.04 -19.09
C VAL A 60 -10.14 -1.71 -18.99
N GLU A 61 -10.43 -0.63 -18.29
CA GLU A 61 -11.75 -0.04 -18.27
C GLU A 61 -11.85 0.94 -19.43
N VAL A 62 -12.75 0.66 -20.37
CA VAL A 62 -12.85 1.38 -21.63
C VAL A 62 -13.99 2.38 -21.57
N TYR A 63 -13.67 3.58 -22.04
CA TYR A 63 -14.53 4.75 -22.04
C TYR A 63 -14.64 5.34 -23.45
N VAL A 64 -15.72 6.05 -23.71
CA VAL A 64 -15.89 6.83 -24.93
C VAL A 64 -16.35 8.26 -24.61
N GLY A 65 -15.60 9.21 -25.16
CA GLY A 65 -15.89 10.64 -25.07
C GLY A 65 -15.53 11.29 -23.73
N GLY A 66 -15.88 12.57 -23.64
CA GLY A 66 -15.70 13.44 -22.50
C GLY A 66 -16.48 14.72 -22.73
N PHE A 67 -17.48 14.99 -21.89
CA PHE A 67 -18.54 15.95 -22.13
C PHE A 67 -18.73 16.88 -20.93
N ASP A 68 -18.98 18.16 -21.20
CA ASP A 68 -19.25 19.16 -20.15
C ASP A 68 -20.70 19.09 -19.62
N ASN A 69 -21.55 18.27 -20.25
CA ASN A 69 -22.93 18.08 -19.82
C ASN A 69 -23.38 16.63 -19.98
N ARG A 70 -24.31 16.23 -19.11
CA ARG A 70 -24.84 14.87 -19.05
C ARG A 70 -25.64 14.48 -20.29
N GLU A 71 -26.41 15.39 -20.88
CA GLU A 71 -27.26 15.12 -22.04
C GLU A 71 -26.43 14.63 -23.25
N ALA A 72 -25.29 15.27 -23.51
CA ALA A 72 -24.37 14.85 -24.56
C ALA A 72 -23.75 13.47 -24.28
N ALA A 73 -23.45 13.16 -23.01
CA ALA A 73 -22.97 11.85 -22.61
C ALA A 73 -24.07 10.78 -22.73
N GLU A 74 -25.32 11.10 -22.41
CA GLU A 74 -26.45 10.18 -22.56
C GLU A 74 -26.70 9.85 -24.04
N ALA A 75 -26.64 10.85 -24.92
CA ALA A 75 -26.71 10.64 -26.36
C ALA A 75 -25.55 9.74 -26.88
N MET A 76 -24.34 9.90 -26.33
CA MET A 76 -23.21 9.01 -26.63
C MET A 76 -23.43 7.59 -26.11
N ALA A 77 -24.00 7.43 -24.90
CA ALA A 77 -24.31 6.13 -24.34
C ALA A 77 -25.37 5.39 -25.16
N ASP A 78 -26.39 6.09 -25.67
CA ASP A 78 -27.37 5.54 -26.61
C ASP A 78 -26.70 5.05 -27.90
N GLN A 79 -25.78 5.83 -28.47
CA GLN A 79 -25.03 5.44 -29.67
C GLN A 79 -24.13 4.22 -29.42
N ALA A 80 -23.46 4.17 -28.26
CA ALA A 80 -22.65 3.02 -27.87
C ALA A 80 -23.52 1.76 -27.71
N ARG A 81 -24.69 1.87 -27.07
CA ARG A 81 -25.65 0.77 -26.96
C ARG A 81 -26.14 0.27 -28.32
N GLN A 82 -26.45 1.18 -29.26
CA GLN A 82 -26.84 0.82 -30.62
C GLN A 82 -25.73 0.11 -31.41
N LYS A 83 -24.47 0.40 -31.09
CA LYS A 83 -23.28 -0.24 -31.69
C LYS A 83 -22.85 -1.55 -31.01
N GLY A 84 -23.69 -2.10 -30.11
CA GLY A 84 -23.48 -3.42 -29.51
C GLY A 84 -22.93 -3.40 -28.07
N TYR A 85 -22.67 -2.23 -27.50
CA TYR A 85 -22.20 -2.08 -26.13
C TYR A 85 -23.40 -1.89 -25.20
N ALA A 86 -24.19 -2.95 -25.02
CA ALA A 86 -25.50 -2.90 -24.35
C ALA A 86 -25.44 -2.35 -22.90
N ASN A 87 -24.30 -2.50 -22.24
CA ASN A 87 -24.07 -2.03 -20.87
C ASN A 87 -23.44 -0.63 -20.80
N ALA A 88 -23.37 0.11 -21.91
CA ALA A 88 -22.77 1.44 -21.89
C ALA A 88 -23.62 2.44 -21.09
N PHE A 89 -23.01 3.08 -20.10
CA PHE A 89 -23.68 4.03 -19.21
C PHE A 89 -22.85 5.30 -18.98
N VAL A 90 -23.53 6.39 -18.63
CA VAL A 90 -22.88 7.67 -18.32
C VAL A 90 -22.30 7.63 -16.91
N GLN A 91 -21.01 7.96 -16.82
CA GLN A 91 -20.29 8.14 -15.59
C GLN A 91 -19.99 9.63 -15.40
N GLU A 92 -20.39 10.16 -14.25
CA GLU A 92 -19.99 11.49 -13.79
C GLU A 92 -18.63 11.41 -13.10
N ARG A 93 -17.71 12.27 -13.51
CA ARG A 93 -16.38 12.36 -12.92
C ARG A 93 -16.20 13.75 -12.29
N PRO A 94 -16.01 13.83 -10.97
CA PRO A 94 -15.83 15.10 -10.30
C PRO A 94 -14.52 15.73 -10.75
N ILE A 95 -14.56 17.01 -11.15
CA ILE A 95 -13.33 17.78 -11.33
C ILE A 95 -12.98 18.38 -9.98
N ASP A 96 -11.84 17.99 -9.42
CA ASP A 96 -11.33 18.60 -8.20
C ASP A 96 -10.59 19.90 -8.55
N PRO A 97 -11.12 21.09 -8.20
CA PRO A 97 -10.45 22.35 -8.48
C PRO A 97 -9.18 22.56 -7.62
N ASN A 98 -8.98 21.77 -6.55
CA ASN A 98 -7.85 21.90 -5.62
C ASN A 98 -6.59 21.13 -6.05
N THR A 99 -6.63 20.46 -7.20
CA THR A 99 -5.48 19.71 -7.75
C THR A 99 -4.97 20.33 -9.06
N PRO A 100 -4.40 21.55 -9.03
CA PRO A 100 -3.91 22.19 -10.24
C PRO A 100 -2.69 21.47 -10.82
N ALA A 101 -2.70 21.27 -12.14
CA ALA A 101 -1.63 20.70 -12.93
C ALA A 101 -1.19 21.71 -14.01
N ALA A 102 0.08 22.13 -13.95
CA ALA A 102 0.68 22.95 -14.99
C ALA A 102 1.04 22.08 -16.19
N ILE A 103 0.56 22.45 -17.39
CA ILE A 103 0.80 21.70 -18.62
C ILE A 103 1.21 22.64 -19.77
N ILE A 104 1.82 22.08 -20.81
CA ILE A 104 2.03 22.77 -22.08
C ILE A 104 1.05 22.16 -23.09
N GLN A 105 0.02 22.92 -23.46
CA GLN A 105 -0.87 22.53 -24.56
C GLN A 105 -0.23 22.93 -25.88
N PHE A 106 -0.14 22.00 -26.83
CA PHE A 106 0.57 22.24 -28.09
C PHE A 106 -0.17 21.73 -29.34
N ALA A 107 -1.27 21.00 -29.17
CA ALA A 107 -2.14 20.61 -30.29
C ALA A 107 -3.61 20.53 -29.89
N THR A 108 -4.49 20.64 -30.88
CA THR A 108 -5.92 20.32 -30.77
C THR A 108 -6.32 19.54 -32.01
N ARG A 109 -7.04 18.44 -31.84
CA ARG A 109 -7.44 17.53 -32.92
C ARG A 109 -8.92 17.18 -32.79
N GLN A 110 -9.55 16.87 -33.91
CA GLN A 110 -10.88 16.27 -33.91
C GLN A 110 -10.76 14.77 -33.66
N VAL A 111 -11.64 14.21 -32.84
CA VAL A 111 -11.54 12.81 -32.40
C VAL A 111 -12.12 11.83 -33.43
N ASP A 112 -12.95 12.34 -34.35
CA ASP A 112 -13.52 11.63 -35.50
C ASP A 112 -12.55 11.55 -36.71
N ARG A 113 -11.32 12.05 -36.59
CA ARG A 113 -10.29 12.01 -37.65
C ARG A 113 -9.04 11.26 -37.18
N PRO A 114 -8.31 10.59 -38.09
CA PRO A 114 -7.02 10.00 -37.76
C PRO A 114 -6.05 11.04 -37.19
N ILE A 115 -5.49 10.75 -36.01
CA ILE A 115 -4.49 11.58 -35.35
C ILE A 115 -3.11 10.92 -35.55
N GLN A 116 -2.15 11.66 -36.09
CA GLN A 116 -0.76 11.18 -36.24
C GLN A 116 -0.02 11.31 -34.90
N TRP A 117 -0.17 10.29 -34.05
CA TRP A 117 0.34 10.29 -32.68
C TRP A 117 1.86 10.27 -32.62
N GLU A 118 2.53 9.66 -33.59
CA GLU A 118 3.98 9.55 -33.68
C GLU A 118 4.65 10.93 -33.71
N ASN A 119 4.04 11.88 -34.41
CA ASN A 119 4.54 13.26 -34.48
C ASN A 119 4.38 13.99 -33.15
N LEU A 120 3.29 13.71 -32.43
CA LEU A 120 2.98 14.34 -31.15
C LEU A 120 3.85 13.77 -30.03
N ALA A 121 4.17 12.47 -30.07
CA ALA A 121 4.97 11.78 -29.06
C ALA A 121 6.39 12.34 -28.88
N ALA A 122 6.93 13.04 -29.89
CA ALA A 122 8.21 13.75 -29.80
C ALA A 122 8.22 14.83 -28.71
N ALA A 123 7.05 15.32 -28.27
CA ALA A 123 6.91 16.30 -27.19
C ALA A 123 7.06 15.69 -25.77
N GLY A 124 7.22 14.36 -25.66
CA GLY A 124 7.30 13.64 -24.39
C GLY A 124 5.98 12.95 -24.01
N PRO A 125 5.79 12.58 -22.72
CA PRO A 125 4.52 12.00 -22.24
C PRO A 125 3.34 12.89 -22.61
N LEU A 126 2.29 12.27 -23.16
CA LEU A 126 1.14 12.93 -23.72
C LEU A 126 -0.08 12.83 -22.81
N PHE A 127 -0.82 13.93 -22.72
CA PHE A 127 -2.09 14.04 -22.02
C PHE A 127 -3.13 14.65 -22.92
N GLY A 128 -4.35 14.12 -22.87
CA GLY A 128 -5.53 14.61 -23.56
C GLY A 128 -6.44 15.36 -22.59
N ILE A 129 -7.09 16.40 -23.10
CA ILE A 129 -8.26 16.99 -22.45
C ILE A 129 -9.39 16.93 -23.47
N LEU A 130 -10.41 16.13 -23.15
CA LEU A 130 -11.57 15.93 -24.00
C LEU A 130 -12.56 17.09 -23.83
N ASN A 131 -13.12 17.55 -24.94
CA ASN A 131 -14.21 18.51 -24.96
C ASN A 131 -15.09 18.19 -26.18
N GLY A 132 -16.09 17.33 -25.98
CA GLY A 132 -16.96 16.85 -27.05
C GLY A 132 -16.15 16.15 -28.16
N ASN A 133 -16.22 16.67 -29.39
CA ASN A 133 -15.52 16.12 -30.56
C ASN A 133 -14.05 16.59 -30.68
N LEU A 134 -13.50 17.27 -29.67
CA LEU A 134 -12.13 17.78 -29.68
C LEU A 134 -11.31 17.14 -28.56
N ILE A 135 -10.05 16.83 -28.90
CA ILE A 135 -9.01 16.52 -27.93
C ILE A 135 -7.93 17.59 -27.98
N LYS A 136 -7.69 18.24 -26.85
CA LYS A 136 -6.54 19.13 -26.65
C LYS A 136 -5.38 18.29 -26.14
N VAL A 137 -4.28 18.26 -26.88
CA VAL A 137 -3.09 17.46 -26.56
C VAL A 137 -2.07 18.35 -25.87
N ALA A 138 -1.52 17.84 -24.77
CA ALA A 138 -0.57 18.52 -23.92
C ALA A 138 0.53 17.59 -23.44
N THR A 139 1.61 18.18 -22.91
CA THR A 139 2.66 17.47 -22.16
C THR A 139 2.79 18.07 -20.75
N GLY A 140 3.29 17.29 -19.80
CA GLY A 140 3.28 17.57 -18.36
C GLY A 140 2.88 16.32 -17.57
N PRO A 141 2.18 16.45 -16.42
CA PRO A 141 2.09 17.66 -15.61
C PRO A 141 3.48 18.09 -15.11
N PHE A 142 3.75 19.39 -15.09
CA PHE A 142 4.98 19.96 -14.54
C PHE A 142 4.79 20.31 -13.07
N THR A 143 5.88 20.29 -12.30
CA THR A 143 5.88 20.59 -10.86
C THR A 143 5.45 22.03 -10.54
N SER A 144 5.56 22.95 -11.49
CA SER A 144 5.04 24.32 -11.37
C SER A 144 4.83 24.96 -12.74
N GLU A 145 4.12 26.09 -12.79
CA GLU A 145 3.98 26.90 -14.01
C GLU A 145 5.34 27.38 -14.53
N GLU A 146 6.28 27.71 -13.65
CA GLU A 146 7.66 28.08 -14.00
C GLU A 146 8.41 26.91 -14.63
N ALA A 147 8.21 25.68 -14.14
CA ALA A 147 8.79 24.49 -14.76
C ALA A 147 8.24 24.27 -16.18
N ALA A 148 6.93 24.45 -16.38
CA ALA A 148 6.32 24.41 -17.71
C ALA A 148 6.85 25.53 -18.63
N LYS A 149 7.00 26.76 -18.12
CA LYS A 149 7.59 27.88 -18.87
C LYS A 149 9.04 27.62 -19.29
N ARG A 150 9.83 26.94 -18.45
CA ARG A 150 11.20 26.53 -18.79
C ARG A 150 11.25 25.47 -19.89
N ALA A 151 10.28 24.56 -19.94
CA ALA A 151 10.19 23.52 -20.97
C ALA A 151 9.56 24.02 -22.29
N LEU A 152 8.77 25.09 -22.26
CA LEU A 152 8.06 25.64 -23.42
C LEU A 152 8.94 25.92 -24.66
N PRO A 153 10.15 26.51 -24.55
CA PRO A 153 11.01 26.73 -25.72
C PRO A 153 11.39 25.44 -26.45
N ALA A 154 11.60 24.34 -25.73
CA ALA A 154 11.92 23.05 -26.33
C ALA A 154 10.74 22.52 -27.17
N ILE A 155 9.52 22.61 -26.64
CA ILE A 155 8.30 22.21 -27.35
C ILE A 155 8.06 23.08 -28.59
N ARG A 156 8.29 24.40 -28.50
CA ARG A 156 8.25 25.30 -29.67
C ARG A 156 9.33 24.97 -30.70
N GLY A 157 10.51 24.53 -30.24
CA GLY A 157 11.62 24.07 -31.06
C GLY A 157 11.30 22.82 -31.91
N LEU A 158 10.34 22.00 -31.47
CA LEU A 158 9.83 20.85 -32.23
C LEU A 158 8.85 21.24 -33.37
N GLY A 159 8.57 22.53 -33.55
CA GLY A 159 7.67 23.05 -34.57
C GLY A 159 6.31 23.52 -34.04
N TYR A 160 6.00 23.30 -32.76
CA TYR A 160 4.75 23.72 -32.12
C TYR A 160 4.82 25.19 -31.65
N ARG A 161 4.93 26.13 -32.59
CA ARG A 161 5.17 27.56 -32.28
C ARG A 161 4.09 28.18 -31.39
N ASP A 162 2.86 27.72 -31.53
CA ASP A 162 1.70 28.22 -30.77
C ASP A 162 1.50 27.48 -29.45
N ALA A 163 2.44 26.62 -29.03
CA ALA A 163 2.38 25.99 -27.72
C ALA A 163 2.36 27.05 -26.61
N PHE A 164 1.58 26.79 -25.56
CA PHE A 164 1.45 27.68 -24.41
C PHE A 164 1.26 26.90 -23.12
N VAL A 165 1.66 27.53 -22.02
CA VAL A 165 1.47 27.00 -20.67
C VAL A 165 0.07 27.35 -20.19
N LYS A 166 -0.61 26.38 -19.57
CA LYS A 166 -1.86 26.61 -18.85
C LYS A 166 -1.93 25.71 -17.63
N THR A 167 -2.78 26.10 -16.68
CA THR A 167 -3.10 25.29 -15.50
C THR A 167 -4.50 24.74 -15.66
N VAL A 168 -4.65 23.44 -15.41
CA VAL A 168 -5.94 22.73 -15.41
C VAL A 168 -6.03 21.85 -14.17
N SER A 169 -7.21 21.33 -13.82
CA SER A 169 -7.27 20.30 -12.79
C SER A 169 -6.61 19.01 -13.29
N SER A 170 -5.81 18.34 -12.47
CA SER A 170 -5.20 17.05 -12.80
C SER A 170 -6.25 15.99 -13.13
N SER A 171 -7.43 16.05 -12.49
CA SER A 171 -8.57 15.16 -12.75
C SER A 171 -9.16 15.30 -14.16
N SER A 172 -8.86 16.39 -14.87
CA SER A 172 -9.27 16.62 -16.27
C SER A 172 -8.24 16.11 -17.30
N LEU A 173 -7.07 15.65 -16.85
CA LEU A 173 -6.02 15.14 -17.70
C LEU A 173 -6.19 13.64 -17.93
N LEU A 174 -6.39 13.26 -19.19
CA LEU A 174 -6.38 11.87 -19.62
C LEU A 174 -4.96 11.49 -20.06
N PRO A 175 -4.26 10.55 -19.39
CA PRO A 175 -3.01 10.01 -19.91
C PRO A 175 -3.23 9.35 -21.27
N LEU A 176 -2.42 9.69 -22.28
CA LEU A 176 -2.48 9.07 -23.59
C LEU A 176 -1.41 7.98 -23.68
N THR A 177 -1.83 6.73 -23.53
CA THR A 177 -0.98 5.54 -23.49
C THR A 177 -0.85 4.90 -24.87
N SER A 178 -0.23 3.72 -24.96
CA SER A 178 -0.23 2.92 -26.18
C SER A 178 -1.63 2.47 -26.62
N PHE A 179 -2.61 2.43 -25.71
CA PHE A 179 -4.00 2.13 -26.06
C PHE A 179 -4.62 3.24 -26.92
N GLU A 180 -4.49 4.50 -26.50
CA GLU A 180 -5.05 5.63 -27.26
C GLU A 180 -4.24 5.93 -28.52
N THR A 181 -2.91 5.87 -28.39
CA THR A 181 -2.00 6.40 -29.41
C THR A 181 -1.55 5.36 -30.43
N GLY A 182 -1.58 4.06 -30.08
CA GLY A 182 -0.93 3.01 -30.86
C GLY A 182 0.60 3.09 -30.87
N VAL A 183 1.18 4.16 -30.30
CA VAL A 183 2.62 4.38 -30.24
C VAL A 183 3.17 3.52 -29.10
N LYS A 184 3.88 2.45 -29.46
CA LYS A 184 4.63 1.67 -28.49
C LYS A 184 5.76 2.54 -27.93
N LYS A 185 5.85 2.65 -26.60
CA LYS A 185 7.00 3.29 -25.95
C LYS A 185 8.26 2.60 -26.49
N PRO A 186 9.30 3.34 -26.92
CA PRO A 186 10.55 2.71 -27.26
C PRO A 186 11.01 1.89 -26.04
N LEU A 187 11.29 0.61 -26.26
CA LEU A 187 12.04 -0.19 -25.29
C LEU A 187 13.26 0.64 -24.93
N ILE A 188 13.44 0.93 -23.63
CA ILE A 188 14.59 1.65 -23.11
C ILE A 188 15.81 1.08 -23.85
N PRO A 189 16.50 1.87 -24.69
CA PRO A 189 17.73 1.40 -25.27
C PRO A 189 18.64 1.12 -24.08
N ILE A 190 18.95 -0.14 -23.84
CA ILE A 190 20.19 -0.49 -23.15
C ILE A 190 21.26 0.10 -24.05
N ALA A 191 21.72 1.29 -23.70
CA ALA A 191 22.92 1.86 -24.29
C ALA A 191 24.06 0.91 -23.89
N MET A 192 24.29 -0.10 -24.71
CA MET A 192 25.60 -0.73 -24.78
C MET A 192 26.50 0.35 -25.36
N GLU A 193 27.19 1.09 -24.49
CA GLU A 193 28.34 1.87 -24.90
C GLU A 193 29.40 0.89 -25.41
N GLU A 194 29.36 0.63 -26.72
CA GLU A 194 30.53 0.16 -27.45
C GLU A 194 31.57 1.29 -27.40
N GLU A 195 32.57 1.11 -26.54
CA GLU A 195 33.79 1.91 -26.56
C GLU A 195 34.46 1.79 -27.93
N THR A 196 34.17 2.75 -28.82
CA THR A 196 35.00 3.06 -29.98
C THR A 196 35.97 4.16 -29.60
N THR A 197 37.16 3.71 -29.22
CA THR A 197 38.48 4.30 -29.47
C THR A 197 38.60 5.80 -29.83
N ALA A 198 39.29 6.49 -28.91
CA ALA A 198 40.40 7.42 -29.13
C ALA A 198 40.13 8.93 -29.40
N LYS A 199 40.48 9.71 -28.36
CA LYS A 199 41.40 10.88 -28.29
C LYS A 199 40.77 11.95 -27.37
N SER A 200 41.41 12.66 -26.45
CA SER A 200 42.72 12.66 -25.76
C SER A 200 42.73 13.95 -24.91
N VAL A 201 43.36 13.95 -23.71
CA VAL A 201 43.92 15.14 -22.97
C VAL A 201 42.88 16.02 -22.23
N ASP A 202 42.95 16.42 -20.95
CA ASP A 202 43.89 16.22 -19.83
C ASP A 202 43.19 16.63 -18.50
N GLU A 203 43.83 16.32 -17.37
CA GLU A 203 43.62 16.79 -15.98
C GLU A 203 42.77 15.94 -15.01
N ARG A 204 43.44 14.96 -14.39
CA ARG A 204 43.22 14.55 -12.99
C ARG A 204 44.56 14.43 -12.28
N PRO A 205 44.59 14.66 -10.96
CA PRO A 205 45.24 13.66 -10.09
C PRO A 205 44.45 13.42 -8.79
N GLN A 206 44.52 12.30 -8.09
CA GLN A 206 44.99 10.93 -8.33
C GLN A 206 44.39 10.09 -7.16
N GLY A 207 43.79 8.94 -7.45
CA GLY A 207 43.63 7.86 -6.48
C GLY A 207 44.84 6.92 -6.60
N TYR A 208 45.44 6.54 -5.47
CA TYR A 208 46.62 5.68 -5.44
C TYR A 208 46.21 4.21 -5.28
N GLY A 209 46.53 3.39 -6.27
CA GLY A 209 46.44 1.92 -6.25
C GLY A 209 47.85 1.32 -6.26
N SER A 210 48.09 0.43 -5.31
CA SER A 210 49.36 -0.30 -5.15
C SER A 210 49.56 -1.27 -6.32
N THR A 211 50.69 -1.20 -7.03
CA THR A 211 51.47 -2.34 -7.59
C THR A 211 52.34 -1.91 -8.79
N THR A 212 53.56 -1.43 -8.54
CA THR A 212 54.73 -1.68 -9.41
C THR A 212 55.99 -1.40 -8.61
N GLY A 213 56.81 -2.45 -8.41
CA GLY A 213 58.08 -2.36 -7.71
C GLY A 213 59.16 -1.67 -8.55
N GLY A 214 59.96 -0.84 -7.88
CA GLY A 214 61.17 -0.23 -8.40
C GLY A 214 62.13 0.07 -7.23
N ARG A 215 63.37 -0.38 -7.39
CA ARG A 215 64.42 -0.62 -6.38
C ARG A 215 65.19 0.65 -5.96
N LEU A 216 65.74 0.63 -4.73
CA LEU A 216 67.11 1.02 -4.26
C LEU A 216 67.07 1.71 -2.86
N PRO A 217 68.13 1.66 -1.99
CA PRO A 217 69.27 0.74 -1.86
C PRO A 217 69.50 0.18 -0.43
N ASN A 218 70.47 -0.74 -0.33
CA ASN A 218 70.99 -1.44 0.85
C ASN A 218 71.39 -0.57 2.06
N GLY A 219 71.24 -1.11 3.26
CA GLY A 219 71.90 -0.60 4.47
C GLY A 219 71.64 -1.42 5.75
N ASN A 220 72.42 -2.49 5.92
CA ASN A 220 72.86 -3.12 7.18
C ASN A 220 71.86 -3.80 8.14
N GLU A 221 71.94 -5.13 8.15
CA GLU A 221 71.69 -6.03 9.28
C GLU A 221 72.69 -5.79 10.45
N PRO A 222 72.36 -6.17 11.71
CA PRO A 222 72.53 -7.56 12.15
C PRO A 222 71.44 -8.12 13.11
N GLN A 223 70.80 -9.21 12.69
CA GLN A 223 70.85 -10.60 13.21
C GLN A 223 70.93 -10.92 14.75
N PRO A 224 70.64 -12.18 15.20
CA PRO A 224 69.37 -12.61 15.80
C PRO A 224 69.55 -13.36 17.14
N THR A 225 68.48 -13.79 17.82
CA THR A 225 68.48 -15.07 18.57
C THR A 225 67.09 -15.49 19.05
N GLY A 226 66.79 -16.79 18.94
CA GLY A 226 65.77 -17.46 19.76
C GLY A 226 64.67 -18.21 19.02
N MET A 227 65.02 -19.28 18.31
CA MET A 227 64.06 -20.34 17.94
C MET A 227 63.50 -21.02 19.20
N LEU A 228 62.22 -21.39 19.19
CA LEU A 228 61.71 -22.69 19.63
C LEU A 228 60.29 -22.93 19.07
N ARG A 229 60.15 -23.97 18.23
CA ARG A 229 58.93 -24.77 17.95
C ARG A 229 59.20 -26.17 18.55
N PRO A 230 58.25 -27.12 18.59
CA PRO A 230 56.79 -27.08 18.79
C PRO A 230 56.32 -28.15 19.82
N ALA A 231 55.04 -28.21 20.21
CA ALA A 231 54.44 -29.44 20.75
C ALA A 231 52.91 -29.52 20.51
N SER A 232 52.55 -30.54 19.72
CA SER A 232 51.33 -31.37 19.66
C SER A 232 49.95 -30.82 20.04
N ALA A 233 49.04 -30.99 19.07
CA ALA A 233 47.60 -31.16 19.26
C ALA A 233 47.26 -32.38 20.15
N GLU A 234 46.03 -32.37 20.67
CA GLU A 234 45.34 -33.39 21.49
C GLU A 234 45.34 -33.15 23.01
N ALA A 235 44.58 -32.14 23.43
CA ALA A 235 43.72 -32.22 24.62
C ALA A 235 42.66 -31.11 24.53
N TYR A 236 41.47 -31.38 25.07
CA TYR A 236 40.26 -30.52 25.12
C TYR A 236 39.37 -30.55 23.86
N LEU A 237 38.82 -31.74 23.61
CA LEU A 237 37.38 -31.84 23.38
C LEU A 237 36.67 -31.47 24.68
N GLU A 238 36.27 -30.21 24.82
CA GLU A 238 35.25 -29.79 25.78
C GLU A 238 34.30 -28.82 25.08
N ALA A 239 33.01 -29.13 25.21
CA ALA A 239 31.91 -28.57 24.45
C ALA A 239 31.92 -27.04 24.45
N THR A 240 32.16 -26.46 23.28
CA THR A 240 31.76 -25.08 23.02
C THR A 240 30.23 -25.10 22.88
N PRO A 241 29.46 -24.41 23.73
CA PRO A 241 28.04 -24.27 23.47
C PRO A 241 27.88 -23.55 22.13
N GLU A 242 27.06 -24.12 21.25
CA GLU A 242 26.57 -23.41 20.07
C GLU A 242 26.10 -22.01 20.47
N PRO A 243 26.37 -20.97 19.66
CA PRO A 243 25.77 -19.66 19.88
C PRO A 243 24.25 -19.85 19.95
N GLN A 244 23.67 -19.69 21.13
CA GLN A 244 22.22 -19.65 21.25
C GLN A 244 21.76 -18.43 20.45
N GLU A 245 21.09 -18.70 19.32
CA GLU A 245 20.23 -17.71 18.68
C GLU A 245 19.31 -17.16 19.78
N THR A 246 19.42 -15.86 20.03
CA THR A 246 18.50 -15.16 20.91
C THR A 246 17.18 -15.04 20.17
N VAL A 247 16.37 -16.09 20.27
CA VAL A 247 15.01 -16.12 19.75
C VAL A 247 14.22 -15.03 20.46
N VAL A 248 13.95 -13.92 19.76
CA VAL A 248 12.89 -13.00 20.14
C VAL A 248 11.62 -13.85 20.27
N PRO A 249 10.92 -13.86 21.42
CA PRO A 249 9.72 -14.67 21.55
C PRO A 249 8.74 -14.24 20.47
N ASN A 250 8.46 -15.11 19.50
CA ASN A 250 7.26 -15.01 18.71
C ASN A 250 6.12 -14.88 19.71
N ILE A 251 5.24 -13.89 19.56
CA ILE A 251 3.99 -13.86 20.32
C ILE A 251 3.33 -15.22 20.06
N PRO A 252 3.21 -16.12 21.05
CA PRO A 252 2.67 -17.44 20.80
C PRO A 252 1.22 -17.30 20.34
N SER A 253 0.79 -18.04 19.31
CA SER A 253 -0.61 -18.03 18.82
C SER A 253 -1.63 -18.61 19.81
N THR A 254 -1.26 -18.82 21.06
CA THR A 254 -2.10 -19.48 22.07
C THR A 254 -2.80 -18.42 22.92
N TYR A 255 -3.77 -17.74 22.31
CA TYR A 255 -4.70 -16.86 23.00
C TYR A 255 -5.73 -17.70 23.76
N ASP A 256 -5.93 -17.42 25.05
CA ASP A 256 -7.03 -17.99 25.83
C ASP A 256 -8.33 -17.22 25.49
N TYR A 257 -9.28 -17.92 24.88
CA TYR A 257 -10.55 -17.37 24.45
C TYR A 257 -11.46 -17.10 25.66
N ALA A 258 -11.55 -15.84 26.07
CA ALA A 258 -12.68 -15.40 26.88
C ALA A 258 -13.80 -14.92 25.94
N ALA A 259 -14.89 -15.69 25.88
CA ALA A 259 -16.10 -15.37 25.11
C ALA A 259 -16.66 -13.99 25.49
N GLY A 260 -16.24 -12.96 24.75
CA GLY A 260 -16.67 -11.57 24.92
C GLY A 260 -17.48 -11.14 23.71
N LYS A 261 -18.78 -10.93 23.90
CA LYS A 261 -19.68 -10.42 22.86
C LYS A 261 -19.20 -9.05 22.37
N SER A 262 -18.75 -8.97 21.13
CA SER A 262 -18.66 -7.72 20.40
C SER A 262 -19.32 -7.90 19.03
N VAL A 263 -20.20 -6.97 18.69
CA VAL A 263 -20.86 -6.86 17.38
C VAL A 263 -20.41 -5.51 16.82
N PRO A 264 -19.81 -5.44 15.62
CA PRO A 264 -19.67 -4.18 14.91
C PRO A 264 -20.58 -4.10 13.68
N GLN A 265 -21.04 -2.87 13.43
CA GLN A 265 -21.98 -2.45 12.39
C GLN A 265 -21.46 -2.66 10.97
N THR A 266 -22.42 -2.91 10.09
CA THR A 266 -22.33 -3.02 8.63
C THR A 266 -22.02 -1.67 7.96
N GLY A 267 -21.16 -1.69 6.95
CA GLY A 267 -20.94 -0.57 6.03
C GLY A 267 -19.86 -0.88 5.00
N PHE A 268 -20.24 -0.94 3.73
CA PHE A 268 -19.33 -1.10 2.59
C PHE A 268 -18.39 0.11 2.46
N ALA A 269 -17.11 -0.12 2.26
CA ALA A 269 -16.20 0.85 1.65
C ALA A 269 -15.29 0.13 0.65
N ALA A 270 -15.50 0.43 -0.63
CA ALA A 270 -14.48 0.30 -1.66
C ALA A 270 -13.24 1.08 -1.22
N GLU A 271 -12.04 0.58 -1.51
CA GLU A 271 -10.71 1.17 -1.27
C GLU A 271 -10.72 2.67 -0.98
N ALA A 272 -11.08 3.04 0.25
CA ALA A 272 -10.88 4.36 0.76
C ALA A 272 -9.45 4.35 1.29
N ALA A 273 -8.64 5.31 0.87
CA ALA A 273 -7.48 5.70 1.67
C ALA A 273 -7.99 5.86 3.11
N MET A 274 -7.61 4.92 3.97
CA MET A 274 -8.27 4.73 5.25
C MET A 274 -8.04 5.96 6.12
N ASP A 275 -9.13 6.52 6.68
CA ASP A 275 -9.03 7.69 7.54
C ASP A 275 -8.14 7.36 8.75
N LEU A 276 -7.07 8.15 8.92
CA LEU A 276 -6.21 8.11 10.10
C LEU A 276 -7.07 8.32 11.36
N PRO A 277 -6.97 7.44 12.38
CA PRO A 277 -7.72 7.61 13.62
C PRO A 277 -7.51 9.00 14.22
N ALA A 278 -8.61 9.64 14.60
CA ALA A 278 -8.57 10.91 15.30
C ALA A 278 -7.98 10.68 16.69
N ILE A 279 -6.99 11.50 17.07
CA ILE A 279 -6.34 11.34 18.37
C ILE A 279 -7.21 11.97 19.45
N ASP A 280 -7.70 11.16 20.40
CA ASP A 280 -8.43 11.69 21.56
C ASP A 280 -7.43 12.35 22.53
N GLY A 281 -7.28 13.67 22.43
CA GLY A 281 -6.41 14.47 23.27
C GLY A 281 -6.78 14.48 24.76
N SER A 282 -7.98 14.01 25.14
CA SER A 282 -8.44 13.95 26.53
C SER A 282 -7.91 12.74 27.30
N VAL A 283 -7.35 11.74 26.60
CA VAL A 283 -6.83 10.53 27.22
C VAL A 283 -5.34 10.66 27.53
N LYS A 284 -4.97 10.37 28.79
CA LYS A 284 -3.58 10.35 29.22
C LYS A 284 -2.89 9.04 28.84
N ARG A 285 -1.75 9.13 28.14
CA ARG A 285 -0.98 7.98 27.62
C ARG A 285 0.52 8.10 27.89
N THR A 286 1.19 6.97 28.07
CA THR A 286 2.65 6.92 28.16
C THR A 286 3.32 7.19 26.81
N SER A 287 2.73 6.71 25.71
CA SER A 287 3.15 6.99 24.32
C SER A 287 3.28 8.49 24.06
N VAL A 288 2.26 9.27 24.44
CA VAL A 288 2.27 10.73 24.33
C VAL A 288 3.35 11.36 25.20
N LEU A 289 3.53 10.88 26.43
CA LEU A 289 4.55 11.40 27.34
C LEU A 289 5.96 11.22 26.76
N GLU A 290 6.26 10.05 26.19
CA GLU A 290 7.54 9.79 25.54
C GLU A 290 7.72 10.62 24.27
N LEU A 291 6.66 10.78 23.47
CA LEU A 291 6.68 11.69 22.32
C LEU A 291 6.98 13.14 22.75
N GLN A 292 6.28 13.66 23.77
CA GLN A 292 6.50 15.00 24.30
C GLN A 292 7.94 15.21 24.77
N LYS A 293 8.59 14.21 25.36
CA LYS A 293 10.02 14.29 25.74
C LYS A 293 10.92 14.51 24.53
N ILE A 294 10.67 13.78 23.43
CA ILE A 294 11.42 13.92 22.17
C ILE A 294 11.18 15.29 21.54
N LEU A 295 9.92 15.72 21.46
CA LEU A 295 9.58 17.03 20.90
C LEU A 295 10.18 18.17 21.73
N LYS A 296 10.27 18.01 23.05
CA LYS A 296 10.86 18.99 23.96
C LYS A 296 12.38 19.05 23.85
N SER A 297 13.07 17.91 23.75
CA SER A 297 14.52 17.88 23.52
C SER A 297 14.89 18.52 22.18
N ALA A 298 14.06 18.32 21.16
CA ALA A 298 14.19 18.95 19.84
C ALA A 298 13.77 20.43 19.80
N LYS A 299 13.32 21.02 20.92
CA LYS A 299 12.80 22.40 21.01
C LYS A 299 11.61 22.68 20.08
N ALA A 300 10.89 21.62 19.68
CA ALA A 300 9.67 21.71 18.90
C ALA A 300 8.44 21.92 19.80
N TYR A 301 8.51 21.45 21.05
CA TYR A 301 7.44 21.55 22.05
C TYR A 301 7.93 22.26 23.33
N THR A 302 7.15 23.20 23.84
CA THR A 302 7.47 23.99 25.06
C THR A 302 6.54 23.72 26.24
N GLY A 303 5.46 22.97 26.03
CA GLY A 303 4.47 22.68 27.06
C GLY A 303 4.94 21.68 28.13
N SER A 304 4.01 21.31 29.00
CA SER A 304 4.21 20.34 30.08
C SER A 304 4.33 18.91 29.54
N LEU A 305 5.11 18.08 30.23
CA LEU A 305 5.22 16.64 29.95
C LEU A 305 4.13 15.91 30.73
N ASP A 306 2.90 15.97 30.24
CA ASP A 306 1.70 15.54 30.97
C ASP A 306 1.04 14.27 30.41
N GLY A 307 1.48 13.83 29.22
CA GLY A 307 0.95 12.64 28.55
C GLY A 307 -0.41 12.86 27.86
N TYR A 308 -0.85 14.11 27.67
CA TYR A 308 -2.07 14.44 26.90
C TYR A 308 -1.72 14.94 25.50
N TYR A 309 -2.42 14.42 24.47
CA TYR A 309 -2.20 14.84 23.09
C TYR A 309 -3.04 16.08 22.77
N GLY A 310 -2.74 17.18 23.46
CA GLY A 310 -3.41 18.46 23.21
C GLY A 310 -2.88 19.18 21.96
N PRO A 311 -3.47 20.34 21.61
CA PRO A 311 -3.04 21.15 20.46
C PRO A 311 -1.55 21.51 20.47
N GLY A 312 -0.96 21.71 21.65
CA GLY A 312 0.46 21.97 21.79
C GLY A 312 1.34 20.78 21.40
N THR A 313 0.93 19.55 21.74
CA THR A 313 1.65 18.33 21.33
C THR A 313 1.55 18.14 19.83
N ALA A 314 0.37 18.32 19.24
CA ALA A 314 0.14 18.22 17.80
C ALA A 314 1.00 19.23 17.01
N ALA A 315 0.95 20.51 17.37
CA ALA A 315 1.78 21.55 16.75
C ALA A 315 3.29 21.31 16.95
N GLY A 316 3.68 20.78 18.11
CA GLY A 316 5.06 20.38 18.40
C GLY A 316 5.52 19.23 17.50
N TYR A 317 4.66 18.24 17.25
CA TYR A 317 4.92 17.12 16.35
C TYR A 317 5.09 17.59 14.91
N GLU A 318 4.14 18.38 14.40
CA GLU A 318 4.20 18.95 13.04
C GLU A 318 5.47 19.77 12.84
N LYS A 319 5.80 20.64 13.80
CA LYS A 319 7.04 21.44 13.78
C LYS A 319 8.29 20.56 13.77
N TYR A 320 8.31 19.47 14.55
CA TYR A 320 9.43 18.54 14.57
C TYR A 320 9.60 17.81 13.24
N VAL A 321 8.50 17.31 12.66
CA VAL A 321 8.50 16.65 11.34
C VAL A 321 9.00 17.61 10.26
N ALA A 322 8.45 18.81 10.21
CA ALA A 322 8.84 19.84 9.23
C ALA A 322 10.30 20.32 9.41
N GLY A 323 10.84 20.29 10.63
CA GLY A 323 12.21 20.70 10.94
C GLY A 323 13.25 19.58 10.83
N SER A 324 12.84 18.32 10.78
CA SER A 324 13.75 17.17 10.79
C SER A 324 14.13 16.74 9.37
N ARG A 325 15.34 17.11 8.94
CA ARG A 325 15.90 16.68 7.64
C ARG A 325 15.96 15.16 7.51
N THR A 326 16.17 14.44 8.61
CA THR A 326 16.13 12.98 8.63
C THR A 326 14.74 12.47 8.27
N LEU A 327 13.69 12.98 8.92
CA LEU A 327 12.31 12.56 8.62
C LEU A 327 11.89 12.93 7.20
N GLN A 328 12.25 14.11 6.70
CA GLN A 328 11.97 14.51 5.32
C GLN A 328 12.57 13.53 4.30
N ARG A 329 13.78 13.02 4.56
CA ARG A 329 14.42 12.01 3.68
C ARG A 329 13.65 10.70 3.70
N TYR A 330 13.26 10.21 4.87
CA TYR A 330 12.51 8.96 4.97
C TYR A 330 11.06 9.10 4.50
N GLN A 331 10.46 10.29 4.54
CA GLN A 331 9.16 10.55 3.90
C GLN A 331 9.24 10.33 2.40
N VAL A 332 10.26 10.91 1.75
CA VAL A 332 10.50 10.67 0.32
C VAL A 332 10.82 9.20 0.06
N LEU A 333 11.71 8.57 0.85
CA LEU A 333 12.04 7.15 0.66
C LEU A 333 10.80 6.25 0.81
N ALA A 334 9.96 6.55 1.80
CA ALA A 334 8.76 5.79 2.08
C ALA A 334 7.78 5.81 0.90
N GLU A 335 7.72 6.88 0.10
CA GLU A 335 6.88 6.95 -1.11
C GLU A 335 7.24 5.89 -2.16
N TYR A 336 8.53 5.53 -2.28
CA TYR A 336 9.04 4.63 -3.31
C TYR A 336 9.37 3.23 -2.79
N ALA A 337 9.37 3.00 -1.47
CA ALA A 337 9.69 1.71 -0.88
C ALA A 337 8.51 0.72 -1.02
N PRO A 338 8.71 -0.47 -1.60
CA PRO A 338 7.69 -1.52 -1.57
C PRO A 338 7.48 -1.97 -0.12
N LEU A 339 6.23 -2.22 0.25
CA LEU A 339 5.88 -2.60 1.61
C LEU A 339 6.34 -4.05 1.92
N PRO A 340 7.03 -4.30 3.04
CA PRO A 340 7.43 -5.66 3.42
C PRO A 340 6.22 -6.55 3.74
N GLY A 341 6.18 -7.75 3.15
CA GLY A 341 5.17 -8.77 3.46
C GLY A 341 3.81 -8.56 2.79
N GLN A 342 3.72 -7.74 1.73
CA GLN A 342 2.54 -7.70 0.85
C GLN A 342 2.54 -8.81 -0.22
N GLU A 343 3.57 -9.63 -0.26
CA GLU A 343 3.65 -10.76 -1.17
C GLU A 343 2.82 -11.92 -0.58
N GLY A 344 1.56 -12.03 -0.99
CA GLY A 344 0.90 -13.34 -1.01
C GLY A 344 1.73 -14.34 -1.83
N ALA A 345 1.41 -15.63 -1.80
CA ALA A 345 2.09 -16.60 -2.67
C ALA A 345 2.08 -16.09 -4.12
N ALA A 346 3.25 -15.99 -4.74
CA ALA A 346 3.35 -15.58 -6.14
C ALA A 346 2.76 -16.70 -7.01
N GLY A 347 1.52 -16.54 -7.46
CA GLY A 347 0.82 -17.56 -8.22
C GLY A 347 -0.45 -17.07 -8.89
N GLN A 348 -0.76 -17.62 -10.06
CA GLN A 348 -1.94 -17.25 -10.84
C GLN A 348 -3.26 -17.53 -10.09
N LEU A 349 -3.28 -18.51 -9.18
CA LEU A 349 -4.43 -18.78 -8.32
C LEU A 349 -4.61 -17.69 -7.25
N GLN A 350 -3.54 -17.26 -6.58
CA GLN A 350 -3.58 -16.14 -5.64
C GLN A 350 -4.07 -14.87 -6.34
N GLU A 351 -3.55 -14.57 -7.54
CA GLU A 351 -3.97 -13.42 -8.34
C GLU A 351 -5.46 -13.49 -8.70
N ALA A 352 -5.95 -14.65 -9.13
CA ALA A 352 -7.38 -14.87 -9.38
C ALA A 352 -8.22 -14.62 -8.12
N VAL A 353 -7.82 -15.20 -6.99
CA VAL A 353 -8.51 -15.04 -5.70
C VAL A 353 -8.52 -13.57 -5.25
N ASN A 354 -7.41 -12.85 -5.38
CA ASN A 354 -7.29 -11.45 -4.99
C ASN A 354 -8.20 -10.54 -5.82
N GLU A 355 -8.27 -10.74 -7.13
CA GLU A 355 -9.09 -9.92 -8.02
C GLU A 355 -10.60 -10.15 -7.86
N MET A 356 -11.05 -11.31 -7.38
CA MET A 356 -12.48 -11.63 -7.21
C MET A 356 -13.22 -10.64 -6.28
N GLY A 357 -12.51 -9.98 -5.38
CA GLY A 357 -13.02 -8.92 -4.51
C GLY A 357 -13.44 -7.65 -5.22
N TYR A 358 -12.96 -7.45 -6.44
CA TYR A 358 -13.07 -6.19 -7.17
C TYR A 358 -13.59 -6.41 -8.60
N ASN A 359 -13.40 -7.62 -9.16
CA ASN A 359 -13.80 -8.00 -10.49
C ASN A 359 -14.55 -9.34 -10.48
N THR A 360 -15.84 -9.33 -10.80
CA THR A 360 -16.65 -10.56 -10.87
C THR A 360 -16.22 -11.51 -11.99
N ALA A 361 -15.54 -11.01 -13.04
CA ALA A 361 -15.02 -11.85 -14.11
C ALA A 361 -13.78 -12.66 -13.69
N ALA A 362 -13.07 -12.24 -12.62
CA ALA A 362 -11.93 -12.99 -12.09
C ALA A 362 -12.33 -14.39 -11.60
N ALA A 363 -13.59 -14.57 -11.16
CA ALA A 363 -14.13 -15.87 -10.75
C ALA A 363 -14.08 -16.92 -11.86
N ALA A 364 -14.18 -16.52 -13.14
CA ALA A 364 -14.09 -17.46 -14.27
C ALA A 364 -12.69 -18.06 -14.44
N ARG A 365 -11.64 -17.39 -13.93
CA ARG A 365 -10.28 -17.94 -13.96
C ARG A 365 -10.11 -19.12 -13.01
N LEU A 366 -10.97 -19.28 -12.00
CA LEU A 366 -10.94 -20.44 -11.09
C LEU A 366 -11.14 -21.77 -11.82
N ASP A 367 -11.82 -21.77 -12.98
CA ASP A 367 -12.03 -22.96 -13.79
C ASP A 367 -10.71 -23.54 -14.33
N GLN A 368 -9.67 -22.70 -14.48
CA GLN A 368 -8.31 -23.14 -14.86
C GLN A 368 -7.62 -23.92 -13.72
N PHE A 369 -8.12 -23.75 -12.50
CA PHE A 369 -7.64 -24.40 -11.27
C PHE A 369 -8.70 -25.36 -10.72
N ALA A 370 -9.59 -25.89 -11.57
CA ALA A 370 -10.73 -26.69 -11.14
C ALA A 370 -10.38 -27.96 -10.36
N ASP A 371 -9.12 -28.40 -10.33
CA ASP A 371 -8.65 -29.50 -9.48
C ASP A 371 -8.19 -29.03 -8.10
N ASP A 372 -7.81 -27.77 -7.96
CA ASP A 372 -7.30 -27.17 -6.75
C ASP A 372 -8.41 -27.04 -5.68
N PRO A 373 -8.18 -27.53 -4.45
CA PRO A 373 -9.15 -27.42 -3.37
C PRO A 373 -9.58 -25.99 -3.05
N LEU A 374 -8.65 -25.03 -3.09
CA LEU A 374 -8.93 -23.64 -2.78
C LEU A 374 -9.77 -22.98 -3.88
N ALA A 375 -9.46 -23.25 -5.14
CA ALA A 375 -10.26 -22.76 -6.27
C ALA A 375 -11.72 -23.24 -6.18
N LYS A 376 -11.95 -24.53 -5.85
CA LYS A 376 -13.30 -25.08 -5.61
C LYS A 376 -14.03 -24.37 -4.47
N ALA A 377 -13.32 -24.05 -3.38
CA ALA A 377 -13.92 -23.32 -2.26
C ALA A 377 -14.37 -21.91 -2.69
N TYR A 378 -13.58 -21.22 -3.52
CA TYR A 378 -13.94 -19.92 -4.08
C TYR A 378 -15.05 -19.98 -5.14
N GLN A 379 -15.12 -21.05 -5.93
CA GLN A 379 -16.26 -21.32 -6.81
C GLN A 379 -17.55 -21.50 -5.99
N ALA A 380 -17.48 -22.26 -4.89
CA ALA A 380 -18.62 -22.44 -3.98
C ALA A 380 -19.08 -21.10 -3.36
N TYR A 381 -18.12 -20.26 -2.95
CA TYR A 381 -18.39 -18.91 -2.45
C TYR A 381 -19.11 -18.03 -3.48
N GLN A 382 -18.63 -17.99 -4.73
CA GLN A 382 -19.27 -17.24 -5.81
C GLN A 382 -20.66 -17.76 -6.14
N LEU A 383 -20.84 -19.08 -6.16
CA LEU A 383 -22.14 -19.68 -6.41
C LEU A 383 -23.13 -19.34 -5.30
N PHE A 384 -22.70 -19.39 -4.04
CA PHE A 384 -23.53 -19.00 -2.90
C PHE A 384 -23.91 -17.51 -2.94
N LEU A 385 -22.99 -16.63 -3.34
CA LEU A 385 -23.31 -15.20 -3.52
C LEU A 385 -24.42 -14.97 -4.56
N ASN A 386 -24.36 -15.69 -5.68
CA ASN A 386 -25.27 -15.48 -6.80
C ASN A 386 -26.63 -16.17 -6.62
N PHE A 387 -26.65 -17.33 -5.97
CA PHE A 387 -27.84 -18.20 -5.94
C PHE A 387 -28.26 -18.66 -4.53
N GLY A 388 -27.47 -18.34 -3.50
CA GLY A 388 -27.72 -18.77 -2.13
C GLY A 388 -27.39 -20.25 -1.88
N PRO A 389 -27.98 -20.85 -0.82
CA PRO A 389 -27.80 -22.26 -0.50
C PRO A 389 -28.18 -23.20 -1.65
N GLY A 390 -27.35 -24.20 -1.94
CA GLY A 390 -27.61 -25.13 -3.04
C GLY A 390 -26.79 -26.41 -2.96
N GLN A 391 -27.26 -27.48 -3.64
CA GLN A 391 -26.54 -28.76 -3.69
C GLN A 391 -25.15 -28.63 -4.30
N GLU A 392 -24.99 -27.76 -5.30
CA GLU A 392 -23.71 -27.52 -5.97
C GLU A 392 -22.72 -26.77 -5.06
N VAL A 393 -23.18 -25.81 -4.25
CA VAL A 393 -22.34 -25.19 -3.19
C VAL A 393 -21.86 -26.26 -2.22
N ASN A 394 -22.77 -27.12 -1.75
CA ASN A 394 -22.44 -28.23 -0.84
C ASN A 394 -21.40 -29.15 -1.48
N GLN A 395 -21.60 -29.53 -2.73
CA GLN A 395 -20.69 -30.43 -3.43
C GLN A 395 -19.29 -29.81 -3.55
N LEU A 396 -19.19 -28.57 -4.05
CA LEU A 396 -17.92 -27.89 -4.27
C LEU A 396 -17.14 -27.74 -2.96
N LEU A 397 -17.78 -27.22 -1.90
CA LEU A 397 -17.09 -26.91 -0.66
C LEU A 397 -16.73 -28.17 0.17
N ASN A 398 -17.57 -29.22 0.15
CA ASN A 398 -17.17 -30.51 0.74
C ASN A 398 -16.02 -31.15 -0.05
N THR A 399 -16.03 -31.06 -1.38
CA THR A 399 -14.93 -31.57 -2.21
C THR A 399 -13.63 -30.80 -1.95
N ALA A 400 -13.71 -29.47 -1.80
CA ALA A 400 -12.60 -28.62 -1.43
C ALA A 400 -12.00 -29.06 -0.08
N ILE A 401 -12.82 -29.19 0.97
CA ILE A 401 -12.37 -29.62 2.29
C ILE A 401 -11.71 -31.00 2.23
N GLN A 402 -12.40 -31.98 1.63
CA GLN A 402 -11.86 -33.34 1.52
C GLN A 402 -10.53 -33.36 0.77
N GLY A 403 -10.43 -32.63 -0.35
CA GLY A 403 -9.20 -32.49 -1.13
C GLY A 403 -8.08 -31.82 -0.35
N ALA A 404 -8.38 -30.74 0.38
CA ALA A 404 -7.41 -29.98 1.15
C ALA A 404 -6.82 -30.77 2.33
N PHE A 405 -7.58 -31.70 2.91
CA PHE A 405 -7.17 -32.46 4.09
C PHE A 405 -6.87 -33.96 3.84
N ASN A 406 -7.03 -34.44 2.61
CA ASN A 406 -6.83 -35.84 2.26
C ASN A 406 -5.40 -36.34 2.60
N GLY A 407 -5.31 -37.44 3.35
CA GLY A 407 -4.04 -38.08 3.71
C GLY A 407 -3.17 -37.28 4.69
N LYS A 408 -3.68 -36.18 5.26
CA LYS A 408 -2.94 -35.30 6.18
C LYS A 408 -3.27 -35.66 7.63
N ARG A 409 -2.37 -35.33 8.58
CA ARG A 409 -2.62 -35.51 10.02
C ARG A 409 -3.59 -34.44 10.51
N LEU A 410 -4.74 -34.85 11.05
CA LEU A 410 -5.88 -33.98 11.41
C LEU A 410 -6.04 -33.82 12.92
N SER A 411 -4.95 -33.62 13.67
CA SER A 411 -5.05 -33.46 15.12
C SER A 411 -5.42 -32.02 15.50
N GLY A 412 -6.53 -31.84 16.24
CA GLY A 412 -6.91 -30.54 16.82
C GLY A 412 -7.67 -29.60 15.88
N LEU A 413 -8.28 -30.12 14.81
CA LEU A 413 -9.17 -29.31 13.97
C LEU A 413 -10.51 -29.08 14.70
N PRO A 414 -11.07 -27.86 14.65
CA PRO A 414 -12.38 -27.55 15.22
C PRO A 414 -13.57 -28.13 14.43
N PHE A 415 -13.28 -28.88 13.36
CA PHE A 415 -14.28 -29.48 12.46
C PHE A 415 -13.77 -30.82 11.90
N ASP A 416 -14.68 -31.65 11.38
CA ASP A 416 -14.35 -32.93 10.76
C ASP A 416 -14.30 -32.79 9.23
N PRO A 417 -13.12 -32.88 8.58
CA PRO A 417 -13.01 -32.73 7.13
C PRO A 417 -13.51 -33.95 6.35
N THR A 418 -13.87 -35.05 7.01
CA THR A 418 -14.45 -36.24 6.37
C THR A 418 -15.98 -36.22 6.33
N SER A 419 -16.60 -35.35 7.13
CA SER A 419 -18.03 -35.14 7.16
C SER A 419 -18.54 -34.42 5.90
N THR A 420 -19.83 -34.60 5.62
CA THR A 420 -20.53 -33.86 4.55
C THR A 420 -21.42 -32.80 5.17
N TYR A 421 -21.19 -31.55 4.80
CA TYR A 421 -21.88 -30.38 5.33
C TYR A 421 -22.89 -29.82 4.33
N ALA A 422 -23.95 -29.19 4.84
CA ALA A 422 -24.87 -28.39 4.05
C ALA A 422 -24.73 -26.93 4.45
N TYR A 423 -24.47 -26.06 3.48
CA TYR A 423 -24.18 -24.64 3.72
C TYR A 423 -25.47 -23.84 3.55
N GLN A 424 -26.02 -23.37 4.68
CA GLN A 424 -27.28 -22.62 4.71
C GLN A 424 -27.07 -21.11 4.86
N ASP A 425 -25.90 -20.70 5.32
CA ASP A 425 -25.53 -19.31 5.55
C ASP A 425 -24.09 -19.04 5.10
N MET A 426 -23.82 -17.78 4.80
CA MET A 426 -22.50 -17.33 4.33
C MET A 426 -21.42 -17.51 5.41
N GLY A 427 -21.80 -17.47 6.69
CA GLY A 427 -20.88 -17.68 7.81
C GLY A 427 -20.20 -19.04 7.75
N GLN A 428 -20.96 -20.11 7.49
CA GLN A 428 -20.40 -21.45 7.32
C GLN A 428 -19.53 -21.58 6.07
N VAL A 429 -19.92 -20.95 4.95
CA VAL A 429 -19.12 -20.93 3.71
C VAL A 429 -17.77 -20.28 3.98
N ILE A 430 -17.77 -19.11 4.61
CA ILE A 430 -16.56 -18.35 4.91
C ILE A 430 -15.69 -19.07 5.94
N LEU A 431 -16.28 -19.64 7.00
CA LEU A 431 -15.53 -20.42 7.98
C LEU A 431 -14.77 -21.59 7.32
N HIS A 432 -15.46 -22.36 6.49
CA HIS A 432 -14.85 -23.52 5.82
C HIS A 432 -13.88 -23.11 4.71
N LEU A 433 -14.12 -21.99 4.02
CA LEU A 433 -13.14 -21.39 3.11
C LEU A 433 -11.83 -21.06 3.84
N HIS A 434 -11.90 -20.51 5.06
CA HIS A 434 -10.71 -20.24 5.86
C HIS A 434 -10.03 -21.54 6.37
N TYR A 435 -10.79 -22.61 6.61
CA TYR A 435 -10.18 -23.93 6.87
C TYR A 435 -9.38 -24.45 5.68
N VAL A 436 -9.86 -24.23 4.45
CA VAL A 436 -9.12 -24.60 3.23
C VAL A 436 -7.85 -23.76 3.10
N HIS A 437 -7.88 -22.46 3.42
CA HIS A 437 -6.67 -21.64 3.51
C HIS A 437 -5.69 -22.08 4.60
N ALA A 438 -6.20 -22.59 5.72
CA ALA A 438 -5.39 -23.11 6.82
C ALA A 438 -4.94 -24.57 6.61
N ALA A 439 -5.27 -25.19 5.47
CA ALA A 439 -4.91 -26.57 5.20
C ALA A 439 -3.40 -26.71 4.97
N PRO A 440 -2.78 -27.85 5.34
CA PRO A 440 -1.34 -28.01 5.14
C PRO A 440 -0.99 -27.94 3.65
N ALA A 441 0.12 -27.30 3.29
CA ALA A 441 0.57 -27.10 1.89
C ALA A 441 -0.27 -26.15 1.03
N THR A 442 -1.30 -25.50 1.59
CA THR A 442 -1.89 -24.32 0.94
C THR A 442 -0.95 -23.15 1.15
N GLU A 443 -0.48 -22.54 0.06
CA GLU A 443 0.47 -21.43 0.12
C GLU A 443 -0.23 -20.08 -0.01
N GLU A 444 -1.39 -20.08 -0.65
CA GLU A 444 -2.22 -18.92 -0.91
C GLU A 444 -2.79 -18.32 0.38
N ALA A 445 -2.59 -17.01 0.51
CA ALA A 445 -3.10 -16.21 1.60
C ALA A 445 -4.59 -15.89 1.38
N ALA A 446 -5.35 -15.85 2.48
CA ALA A 446 -6.73 -15.38 2.44
C ALA A 446 -6.75 -13.89 2.07
N PRO A 447 -7.53 -13.49 1.06
CA PRO A 447 -7.50 -12.16 0.50
C PRO A 447 -8.21 -11.16 1.40
N CYS A 448 -7.76 -9.92 1.29
CA CYS A 448 -8.22 -8.80 2.11
C CYS A 448 -9.69 -8.45 1.94
N TRP A 449 -10.19 -8.59 0.71
CA TRP A 449 -11.55 -8.19 0.35
C TRP A 449 -12.62 -9.07 1.01
N LEU A 450 -12.28 -10.28 1.49
CA LEU A 450 -13.26 -11.15 2.17
C LEU A 450 -13.82 -10.47 3.40
N MET A 451 -12.96 -9.87 4.24
CA MET A 451 -13.40 -9.10 5.41
C MET A 451 -14.16 -7.84 4.99
N ALA A 452 -13.72 -7.14 3.94
CA ALA A 452 -14.38 -5.93 3.48
C ALA A 452 -15.83 -6.21 3.04
N ARG A 453 -16.08 -7.38 2.44
CA ARG A 453 -17.43 -7.81 2.01
C ARG A 453 -18.23 -8.50 3.11
N HIS A 454 -17.58 -9.24 3.99
CA HIS A 454 -18.21 -10.11 4.99
C HIS A 454 -17.56 -9.95 6.38
N PRO A 455 -17.60 -8.74 6.97
CA PRO A 455 -16.83 -8.43 8.16
C PRO A 455 -17.22 -9.26 9.39
N GLN A 456 -18.49 -9.63 9.51
CA GLN A 456 -18.98 -10.42 10.64
C GLN A 456 -18.55 -11.88 10.51
N GLU A 457 -18.78 -12.48 9.33
CA GLU A 457 -18.48 -13.86 9.03
C GLU A 457 -16.97 -14.13 9.05
N THR A 458 -16.18 -13.24 8.44
CA THR A 458 -14.73 -13.35 8.44
C THR A 458 -14.15 -13.12 9.84
N GLY A 459 -14.69 -12.19 10.62
CA GLY A 459 -14.31 -12.02 12.02
C GLY A 459 -14.54 -13.28 12.86
N ALA A 460 -15.71 -13.93 12.71
CA ALA A 460 -16.02 -15.18 13.38
C ALA A 460 -15.12 -16.34 12.91
N ALA A 461 -14.78 -16.39 11.61
CA ALA A 461 -13.85 -17.37 11.07
C ALA A 461 -12.44 -17.22 11.65
N TYR A 462 -11.94 -15.99 11.76
CA TYR A 462 -10.65 -15.71 12.40
C TYR A 462 -10.64 -16.03 13.88
N GLU A 463 -11.74 -15.77 14.59
CA GLU A 463 -11.88 -16.20 15.99
C GLU A 463 -11.82 -17.73 16.10
N ALA A 464 -12.51 -18.48 15.24
CA ALA A 464 -12.43 -19.93 15.26
C ALA A 464 -11.03 -20.48 14.91
N LEU A 465 -10.24 -19.73 14.13
CA LEU A 465 -8.94 -20.13 13.61
C LEU A 465 -7.75 -19.45 14.28
N ALA A 466 -7.93 -18.66 15.35
CA ALA A 466 -6.83 -17.89 15.90
C ALA A 466 -5.60 -18.73 16.34
N PRO A 467 -5.66 -20.02 16.73
CA PRO A 467 -4.44 -20.79 17.04
C PRO A 467 -3.60 -21.08 15.78
N GLN A 468 -4.23 -21.02 14.60
CA GLN A 468 -3.67 -21.32 13.29
C GLN A 468 -3.22 -20.07 12.53
N VAL A 469 -3.66 -18.87 12.91
CA VAL A 469 -3.22 -17.60 12.32
C VAL A 469 -1.70 -17.45 12.48
N GLY A 470 -1.02 -17.07 11.40
CA GLY A 470 0.44 -16.90 11.39
C GLY A 470 1.22 -18.23 11.44
N LYS A 471 0.55 -19.38 11.46
CA LYS A 471 1.19 -20.71 11.37
C LYS A 471 0.75 -21.44 10.10
N ALA A 472 -0.53 -21.78 10.03
CA ALA A 472 -1.13 -22.49 8.92
C ALA A 472 -2.03 -21.57 8.08
N LEU A 473 -2.76 -20.66 8.72
CA LEU A 473 -3.55 -19.64 8.03
C LEU A 473 -2.67 -18.44 7.71
N ARG A 474 -2.44 -18.20 6.41
CA ARG A 474 -1.79 -17.00 5.88
C ARG A 474 -2.85 -15.97 5.51
N LEU A 475 -2.66 -14.72 5.89
CA LEU A 475 -3.51 -13.61 5.47
C LEU A 475 -2.72 -12.68 4.55
N GLU A 476 -3.38 -12.17 3.52
CA GLU A 476 -2.78 -11.18 2.65
C GLU A 476 -2.51 -9.89 3.44
N GLY A 477 -1.35 -9.27 3.21
CA GLY A 477 -0.99 -8.01 3.84
C GLY A 477 -1.79 -6.86 3.24
N CYS A 478 -2.97 -6.55 3.76
CA CYS A 478 -3.86 -5.52 3.20
C CYS A 478 -3.38 -4.07 3.41
N GLY A 479 -2.09 -3.88 3.69
CA GLY A 479 -1.45 -2.57 3.81
C GLY A 479 -2.11 -1.68 4.86
N GLN A 480 -2.74 -2.27 5.90
CA GLN A 480 -3.75 -1.54 6.64
C GLN A 480 -3.13 -0.43 7.49
N PHE A 481 -2.33 -0.81 8.49
CA PHE A 481 -1.56 0.19 9.25
C PHE A 481 -0.42 0.78 8.43
N ASP A 482 0.03 0.07 7.39
CA ASP A 482 1.13 0.46 6.51
C ASP A 482 0.73 1.54 5.50
N SER A 483 -0.55 1.87 5.39
CA SER A 483 -1.03 3.03 4.62
C SER A 483 -0.84 4.35 5.38
N TRP A 484 -0.62 4.30 6.69
CA TRP A 484 -0.47 5.50 7.52
C TRP A 484 0.90 6.15 7.29
N PRO A 485 0.97 7.46 7.00
CA PRO A 485 2.22 8.14 6.71
C PRO A 485 3.29 7.91 7.80
N GLU A 486 2.89 7.97 9.08
CA GLU A 486 3.82 7.79 10.20
C GLU A 486 4.33 6.34 10.32
N ALA A 487 3.47 5.35 10.03
CA ALA A 487 3.86 3.94 10.04
C ALA A 487 4.78 3.61 8.87
N ARG A 488 4.54 4.16 7.66
CA ARG A 488 5.45 3.99 6.51
C ARG A 488 6.84 4.54 6.77
N VAL A 489 6.90 5.74 7.32
CA VAL A 489 8.19 6.36 7.68
C VAL A 489 8.87 5.55 8.79
N LEU A 490 8.11 5.08 9.80
CA LEU A 490 8.64 4.21 10.85
C LEU A 490 9.27 2.93 10.29
N VAL A 491 8.55 2.21 9.43
CA VAL A 491 9.05 0.96 8.81
C VAL A 491 10.25 1.24 7.92
N SER A 492 10.26 2.34 7.17
CA SER A 492 11.42 2.74 6.34
C SER A 492 12.67 3.02 7.17
N ILE A 493 12.53 3.69 8.32
CA ILE A 493 13.64 3.92 9.24
C ILE A 493 14.10 2.59 9.86
N ALA A 494 13.16 1.73 10.26
CA ALA A 494 13.47 0.42 10.82
C ALA A 494 14.28 -0.43 9.82
N ALA A 495 13.84 -0.46 8.56
CA ALA A 495 14.50 -1.18 7.48
C ALA A 495 15.95 -0.73 7.26
N ASP A 496 16.23 0.57 7.36
CA ASP A 496 17.58 1.12 7.22
C ASP A 496 18.47 0.88 8.45
N LEU A 497 17.86 0.74 9.65
CA LEU A 497 18.57 0.40 10.88
C LEU A 497 18.96 -1.09 10.98
N ASN A 498 18.37 -1.92 10.13
CA ASN A 498 18.63 -3.35 10.06
C ASN A 498 20.05 -3.62 9.51
N ASP A 499 20.76 -4.57 10.12
CA ASP A 499 22.09 -5.02 9.66
C ASP A 499 22.08 -6.42 9.03
N THR A 500 20.90 -7.06 8.92
CA THR A 500 20.79 -8.45 8.43
C THR A 500 20.77 -8.54 6.90
N GLN A 501 21.51 -9.53 6.37
CA GLN A 501 21.40 -9.99 4.99
C GLN A 501 20.09 -10.74 4.81
N ALA A 502 19.20 -10.19 3.98
CA ALA A 502 17.91 -10.74 3.55
C ALA A 502 16.91 -11.09 4.67
N PHE A 503 15.69 -10.61 4.53
CA PHE A 503 14.61 -10.95 5.45
C PHE A 503 14.24 -12.43 5.36
N ASN A 504 13.98 -13.07 6.50
CA ASN A 504 13.29 -14.34 6.50
C ASN A 504 11.85 -14.11 5.99
N ALA A 505 11.58 -14.49 4.75
CA ALA A 505 10.28 -14.30 4.09
C ALA A 505 9.12 -14.92 4.91
N SER A 506 9.36 -16.05 5.59
CA SER A 506 8.37 -16.66 6.47
C SER A 506 8.04 -15.74 7.65
N ARG A 507 9.05 -15.13 8.29
CA ARG A 507 8.85 -14.19 9.41
C ARG A 507 8.13 -12.92 8.98
N LEU A 508 8.44 -12.38 7.80
CA LEU A 508 7.71 -11.25 7.21
C LEU A 508 6.24 -11.60 6.98
N GLN A 509 5.97 -12.77 6.41
CA GLN A 509 4.62 -13.24 6.16
C GLN A 509 3.82 -13.47 7.45
N GLN A 510 4.46 -14.00 8.48
CA GLN A 510 3.87 -14.15 9.81
C GLN A 510 3.51 -12.79 10.42
N ALA A 511 4.43 -11.83 10.35
CA ALA A 511 4.18 -10.47 10.84
C ALA A 511 3.05 -9.78 10.07
N ALA A 512 3.01 -9.90 8.75
CA ALA A 512 1.92 -9.38 7.92
C ALA A 512 0.57 -10.03 8.26
N THR A 513 0.56 -11.34 8.48
CA THR A 513 -0.62 -12.10 8.87
C THR A 513 -1.16 -11.66 10.24
N GLU A 514 -0.30 -11.54 11.25
CA GLU A 514 -0.70 -11.04 12.57
C GLU A 514 -1.17 -9.59 12.51
N ARG A 515 -0.53 -8.75 11.70
CA ARG A 515 -0.94 -7.36 11.48
C ARG A 515 -2.35 -7.29 10.88
N ALA A 516 -2.64 -8.12 9.88
CA ALA A 516 -3.96 -8.23 9.29
C ALA A 516 -5.00 -8.69 10.32
N ARG A 517 -4.68 -9.70 11.16
CA ARG A 517 -5.58 -10.14 12.24
C ARG A 517 -5.87 -9.02 13.24
N LEU A 518 -4.83 -8.32 13.72
CA LEU A 518 -4.96 -7.19 14.65
C LEU A 518 -5.81 -6.07 14.07
N TYR A 519 -5.73 -5.84 12.75
CA TYR A 519 -6.55 -4.85 12.09
C TYR A 519 -8.03 -5.32 11.98
N LEU A 520 -8.25 -6.51 11.41
CA LEU A 520 -9.57 -6.98 10.98
C LEU A 520 -10.42 -7.45 12.17
N ALA A 521 -9.85 -8.25 13.07
CA ALA A 521 -10.54 -8.84 14.21
C ALA A 521 -9.66 -8.79 15.46
N PRO A 522 -9.39 -7.58 16.00
CA PRO A 522 -8.60 -7.46 17.22
C PRO A 522 -9.27 -8.20 18.37
N GLN A 523 -8.46 -8.87 19.18
CA GLN A 523 -8.86 -9.49 20.42
C GLN A 523 -7.90 -9.04 21.52
N ALA A 524 -8.40 -8.90 22.74
CA ALA A 524 -7.56 -8.49 23.86
C ALA A 524 -6.43 -9.51 24.08
N LEU A 525 -5.20 -9.02 24.27
CA LEU A 525 -4.08 -9.87 24.66
C LEU A 525 -4.34 -10.46 26.06
N ASN A 526 -3.93 -11.70 26.27
CA ASN A 526 -3.87 -12.28 27.60
C ASN A 526 -2.73 -11.63 28.42
N GLU A 527 -2.65 -11.94 29.72
CA GLU A 527 -1.67 -11.30 30.60
C GLU A 527 -0.20 -11.61 30.22
N GLU A 528 0.07 -12.81 29.71
CA GLU A 528 1.41 -13.23 29.31
C GLU A 528 1.85 -12.51 28.04
N GLU A 529 0.97 -12.47 27.03
CA GLU A 529 1.20 -11.76 25.77
C GLU A 529 1.38 -10.27 26.00
N GLN A 530 0.54 -9.66 26.84
CA GLN A 530 0.66 -8.25 27.19
C GLN A 530 2.02 -7.96 27.84
N LYS A 531 2.45 -8.78 28.81
CA LYS A 531 3.78 -8.65 29.42
C LYS A 531 4.89 -8.88 28.39
N GLY A 532 4.70 -9.80 27.45
CA GLY A 532 5.65 -10.09 26.38
C GLY A 532 5.91 -8.88 25.49
N VAL A 533 4.85 -8.27 24.95
CA VAL A 533 4.97 -7.09 24.07
C VAL A 533 5.47 -5.86 24.84
N GLU A 534 5.08 -5.69 26.10
CA GLU A 534 5.59 -4.60 26.97
C GLU A 534 7.08 -4.76 27.25
N LYS A 535 7.54 -5.98 27.56
CA LYS A 535 8.95 -6.28 27.79
C LYS A 535 9.78 -6.08 26.51
N TRP A 536 9.30 -6.57 25.37
CA TRP A 536 9.93 -6.34 24.07
C TRP A 536 10.06 -4.84 23.78
N HIS A 537 8.99 -4.07 23.97
CA HIS A 537 9.00 -2.63 23.78
C HIS A 537 10.06 -1.95 24.67
N GLN A 538 10.12 -2.30 25.95
CA GLN A 538 11.12 -1.75 26.87
C GLN A 538 12.55 -2.08 26.42
N ASN A 539 12.81 -3.32 26.02
CA ASN A 539 14.10 -3.74 25.51
C ASN A 539 14.50 -2.94 24.26
N LEU A 540 13.62 -2.87 23.26
CA LEU A 540 13.83 -2.10 22.03
C LEU A 540 14.21 -0.65 22.31
N ILE A 541 13.44 0.04 23.17
CA ILE A 541 13.71 1.44 23.50
C ILE A 541 15.03 1.59 24.27
N ASN A 542 15.35 0.67 25.18
CA ASN A 542 16.62 0.67 25.93
C ASN A 542 17.83 0.41 25.02
N GLY A 543 17.73 -0.55 24.09
CA GLY A 543 18.77 -0.83 23.10
C GLY A 543 19.00 0.36 22.17
N LEU A 544 17.92 0.96 21.67
CA LEU A 544 17.99 2.18 20.86
C LEU A 544 18.63 3.35 21.62
N ASN A 545 18.28 3.55 22.90
CA ASN A 545 18.89 4.59 23.72
C ASN A 545 20.40 4.34 23.91
N SER A 546 20.79 3.10 24.21
CA SER A 546 22.19 2.70 24.41
C SER A 546 23.02 2.82 23.11
N TRP A 547 22.40 2.57 21.96
CA TRP A 547 23.04 2.73 20.66
C TRP A 547 23.13 4.20 20.24
N SER A 548 22.11 5.00 20.55
CA SER A 548 22.01 6.40 20.12
C SER A 548 23.12 7.30 20.65
N VAL A 549 23.65 7.02 21.85
CA VAL A 549 24.70 7.83 22.49
C VAL A 549 26.09 7.63 21.88
N ARG A 550 26.25 6.68 20.95
CA ARG A 550 27.55 6.33 20.37
C ARG A 550 28.04 7.35 19.33
N ASP A 551 27.13 8.02 18.62
CA ASP A 551 27.46 9.01 17.59
C ASP A 551 26.25 9.95 17.32
N PRO A 552 26.45 11.25 17.00
CA PRO A 552 25.36 12.18 16.71
C PRO A 552 24.44 11.80 15.54
N LEU A 553 24.92 11.02 14.57
CA LEU A 553 24.07 10.48 13.50
C LEU A 553 23.08 9.45 14.07
N ASN A 554 23.56 8.54 14.94
CA ASN A 554 22.73 7.55 15.61
C ASN A 554 21.71 8.23 16.52
N GLU A 555 22.10 9.29 17.22
CA GLU A 555 21.19 10.11 18.02
C GLU A 555 20.03 10.66 17.19
N ARG A 556 20.35 11.28 16.04
CA ARG A 556 19.33 11.85 15.13
C ARG A 556 18.41 10.78 14.56
N LEU A 557 18.96 9.64 14.16
CA LEU A 557 18.19 8.55 13.59
C LEU A 557 17.30 7.87 14.64
N SER A 558 17.82 7.64 15.84
CA SER A 558 17.07 7.13 16.98
C SER A 558 15.94 8.08 17.39
N ALA A 559 16.19 9.40 17.40
CA ALA A 559 15.15 10.39 17.69
C ALA A 559 14.06 10.44 16.60
N ALA A 560 14.42 10.31 15.33
CA ALA A 560 13.47 10.21 14.22
C ALA A 560 12.61 8.94 14.33
N PHE A 561 13.25 7.77 14.55
CA PHE A 561 12.56 6.50 14.77
C PHE A 561 11.58 6.59 15.93
N LYS A 562 12.04 7.01 17.12
CA LYS A 562 11.20 7.09 18.32
C LYS A 562 10.03 8.06 18.15
N ALA A 563 10.22 9.17 17.45
CA ALA A 563 9.13 10.10 17.17
C ALA A 563 8.03 9.46 16.31
N MET A 564 8.40 8.73 15.24
CA MET A 564 7.43 8.02 14.41
C MET A 564 6.81 6.84 15.17
N TYR A 565 7.60 6.12 15.96
CA TYR A 565 7.15 5.00 16.79
C TYR A 565 6.06 5.43 17.77
N PHE A 566 6.32 6.45 18.58
CA PHE A 566 5.34 6.90 19.57
C PHE A 566 4.14 7.61 18.95
N GLN A 567 4.31 8.36 17.86
CA GLN A 567 3.17 8.93 17.13
C GLN A 567 2.27 7.82 16.57
N THR A 568 2.86 6.78 15.96
CA THR A 568 2.10 5.62 15.46
C THR A 568 1.42 4.88 16.61
N GLN A 569 2.10 4.72 17.75
CA GLN A 569 1.51 4.11 18.95
C GLN A 569 0.26 4.86 19.42
N VAL A 570 0.28 6.20 19.46
CA VAL A 570 -0.88 7.01 19.85
C VAL A 570 -2.06 6.74 18.93
N ARG A 571 -1.85 6.75 17.61
CA ARG A 571 -2.92 6.46 16.63
C ARG A 571 -3.46 5.04 16.75
N LEU A 572 -2.60 4.06 17.00
CA LEU A 572 -3.01 2.68 17.22
C LEU A 572 -3.81 2.52 18.51
N GLU A 573 -3.41 3.20 19.59
CA GLU A 573 -4.17 3.23 20.84
C GLU A 573 -5.59 3.79 20.61
N ASP A 574 -5.72 4.89 19.86
CA ASP A 574 -7.04 5.43 19.48
C ASP A 574 -7.83 4.48 18.58
N TYR A 575 -7.21 3.87 17.57
CA TYR A 575 -7.85 2.88 16.70
C TYR A 575 -8.49 1.73 17.51
N PHE A 576 -7.79 1.18 18.49
CA PHE A 576 -8.34 0.11 19.31
C PHE A 576 -9.37 0.62 20.32
N MET A 577 -9.23 1.84 20.85
CA MET A 577 -10.27 2.44 21.70
C MET A 577 -11.57 2.69 20.92
N ASP A 578 -11.49 3.14 19.68
CA ASP A 578 -12.64 3.32 18.78
C ASP A 578 -13.35 1.99 18.48
N LYS A 579 -12.63 0.87 18.56
CA LYS A 579 -13.18 -0.49 18.48
C LYS A 579 -13.72 -1.04 19.81
N GLY A 580 -13.78 -0.21 20.86
CA GLY A 580 -14.38 -0.54 22.15
C GLY A 580 -13.45 -1.20 23.16
N PHE A 581 -12.13 -1.22 22.89
CA PHE A 581 -11.16 -1.69 23.89
C PHE A 581 -10.89 -0.60 24.92
N ASP A 582 -10.80 -0.99 26.20
CA ASP A 582 -10.32 -0.08 27.23
C ASP A 582 -8.86 0.31 26.98
N ARG A 583 -8.41 1.42 27.59
CA ARG A 583 -7.07 1.98 27.39
C ARG A 583 -5.94 0.96 27.60
N LYS A 584 -6.04 0.06 28.59
CA LYS A 584 -4.96 -0.88 28.90
C LYS A 584 -4.86 -1.95 27.81
N LYS A 585 -6.01 -2.44 27.33
CA LYS A 585 -6.06 -3.40 26.22
C LYS A 585 -5.64 -2.77 24.91
N ALA A 586 -6.11 -1.55 24.63
CA ALA A 586 -5.73 -0.78 23.45
C ALA A 586 -4.22 -0.54 23.38
N GLN A 587 -3.58 -0.21 24.52
CA GLN A 587 -2.13 -0.10 24.62
C GLN A 587 -1.42 -1.42 24.28
N GLY A 588 -1.87 -2.54 24.83
CA GLY A 588 -1.31 -3.86 24.50
C GLY A 588 -1.40 -4.17 23.02
N LEU A 589 -2.56 -3.94 22.41
CA LEU A 589 -2.79 -4.16 20.98
C LEU A 589 -1.98 -3.21 20.08
N ALA A 590 -1.81 -1.96 20.50
CA ALA A 590 -0.93 -1.01 19.82
C ALA A 590 0.53 -1.48 19.83
N LEU A 591 1.03 -1.97 20.96
CA LEU A 591 2.38 -2.54 21.05
C LEU A 591 2.54 -3.81 20.22
N ALA A 592 1.54 -4.71 20.23
CA ALA A 592 1.54 -5.88 19.36
C ALA A 592 1.57 -5.50 17.88
N THR A 593 0.82 -4.47 17.48
CA THR A 593 0.85 -3.97 16.10
C THR A 593 2.19 -3.35 15.75
N LEU A 594 2.81 -2.56 16.64
CA LEU A 594 4.17 -2.05 16.43
C LEU A 594 5.19 -3.18 16.33
N HIS A 595 5.03 -4.25 17.10
CA HIS A 595 5.86 -5.44 17.00
C HIS A 595 5.78 -6.05 15.59
N THR A 596 4.59 -6.21 15.02
CA THR A 596 4.44 -6.73 13.65
C THR A 596 4.96 -5.78 12.57
N LEU A 597 5.11 -4.48 12.87
CA LEU A 597 5.66 -3.49 11.94
C LEU A 597 7.19 -3.48 11.92
N VAL A 598 7.84 -3.53 13.08
CA VAL A 598 9.29 -3.23 13.17
C VAL A 598 10.15 -4.33 13.80
N ALA A 599 9.59 -5.33 14.48
CA ALA A 599 10.41 -6.24 15.28
C ALA A 599 11.48 -6.99 14.47
N TYR A 600 11.14 -7.44 13.26
CA TYR A 600 12.04 -8.16 12.35
C TYR A 600 13.15 -7.29 11.75
N HIS A 601 13.03 -5.96 11.84
CA HIS A 601 14.09 -5.02 11.47
C HIS A 601 15.01 -4.69 12.65
N MET A 602 14.50 -4.81 13.87
CA MET A 602 15.07 -4.17 15.06
C MET A 602 15.65 -5.17 16.07
N GLU A 603 15.85 -6.43 15.66
CA GLU A 603 16.27 -7.53 16.54
C GLU A 603 17.57 -7.23 17.29
N ARG A 604 18.53 -6.58 16.63
CA ARG A 604 19.80 -6.14 17.22
C ARG A 604 19.68 -5.18 18.42
N PHE A 605 18.49 -4.63 18.67
CA PHE A 605 18.22 -3.68 19.75
C PHE A 605 17.41 -4.28 20.91
N VAL A 606 17.03 -5.56 20.85
CA VAL A 606 16.10 -6.20 21.81
C VAL A 606 16.82 -7.18 22.73
#